data_AF-A0A9Q9MKX4-F1
#
_entry.id   AF-A0A9Q9MKX4-F1
#
_cell.length_a   1.000
_cell.length_b   1.000
_cell.length_c   1.000
_cell.angle_alpha   90.00
_cell.angle_beta   90.00
_cell.angle_gamma   90.00
#
_symmetry.space_group_name_H-M   'P 1'
#
loop_
_entity.id
_entity.type
_entity.pdbx_description
1 polymer ?
#
loop_
_entity_poly.entity_id
_entity_poly.type
_entity_poly.pdbx_seq_one_letter_code
_entity_poly.pdbx_strand_id
1 'polypeptide(L)'
;MKRTLIALTLTLSAALVAGTAGAAAAEPSARPSVRAVTLDAAKDAVAGRIDQRLTALQKFETSLAAAKQVQPAHRDTLTKLIADQRAGLTALKTKVQGETTAAAVKDDAQSMVTGYRVFVLTGPKVRLTAAIDTELAVIAKLRAQPGADTAKLDAVEATLKGKVDALLAVKPGPDADAIKSQLQPIRTAAKTAHTDLKALRKTKK
;
A
#
# COMPACT_ATOMS: atom_id res chain seq x y z
N MET A 1 12.49 -19.23 -22.79
CA MET A 1 13.63 -18.43 -23.29
C MET A 1 14.72 -18.47 -22.24
N LYS A 2 15.56 -19.51 -22.29
CA LYS A 2 16.98 -19.49 -22.70
C LYS A 2 17.85 -18.52 -21.88
N ARG A 3 18.78 -19.16 -21.16
CA ARG A 3 19.71 -18.71 -20.14
C ARG A 3 20.79 -17.79 -20.71
N THR A 4 21.32 -16.90 -19.87
CA THR A 4 22.68 -16.38 -20.05
C THR A 4 23.38 -16.33 -18.69
N LEU A 5 24.20 -17.35 -18.42
CA LEU A 5 25.28 -17.30 -17.45
C LEU A 5 26.40 -16.44 -18.03
N ILE A 6 26.94 -15.50 -17.25
CA ILE A 6 28.22 -14.86 -17.53
C ILE A 6 29.18 -15.34 -16.46
N ALA A 7 29.99 -16.32 -16.82
CA ALA A 7 31.24 -16.62 -16.16
C ALA A 7 32.27 -15.60 -16.66
N LEU A 8 32.93 -14.88 -15.76
CA LEU A 8 34.06 -14.03 -16.12
C LEU A 8 35.31 -14.50 -15.35
N THR A 9 36.26 -14.90 -16.18
CA THR A 9 37.59 -15.47 -16.00
C THR A 9 38.49 -14.77 -15.00
N LEU A 10 39.18 -15.61 -14.21
CA LEU A 10 40.37 -15.32 -13.41
C LEU A 10 41.57 -15.18 -14.36
N THR A 11 42.29 -14.05 -14.32
CA THR A 11 43.63 -13.93 -14.91
C THR A 11 44.60 -13.39 -13.86
N LEU A 12 45.51 -14.27 -13.47
CA LEU A 12 46.66 -14.05 -12.61
C LEU A 12 47.80 -13.47 -13.47
N SER A 13 48.42 -12.36 -13.05
CA SER A 13 49.72 -11.93 -13.58
C SER A 13 50.46 -11.13 -12.51
N ALA A 14 51.58 -11.70 -12.06
CA ALA A 14 52.57 -11.05 -11.22
C ALA A 14 53.63 -10.40 -12.12
N ALA A 15 53.97 -9.14 -11.86
CA ALA A 15 55.15 -8.49 -12.39
C ALA A 15 55.76 -7.60 -11.30
N LEU A 16 56.99 -7.93 -10.92
CA LEU A 16 57.82 -7.27 -9.93
C LEU A 16 58.65 -6.19 -10.65
N VAL A 17 58.52 -4.91 -10.27
CA VAL A 17 59.47 -3.84 -10.62
C VAL A 17 59.65 -2.93 -9.42
N ALA A 18 60.91 -2.77 -9.00
CA ALA A 18 61.37 -1.86 -7.95
C ALA A 18 61.59 -0.44 -8.53
N GLY A 19 61.19 0.59 -7.79
CA GLY A 19 61.43 1.99 -8.15
C GLY A 19 60.88 2.97 -7.11
N THR A 20 61.71 3.92 -6.70
CA THR A 20 61.62 4.81 -5.53
C THR A 20 60.66 6.00 -5.65
N ALA A 21 60.19 6.46 -4.48
CA ALA A 21 59.68 7.79 -4.12
C ALA A 21 58.23 8.19 -4.44
N GLY A 22 57.52 8.63 -3.39
CA GLY A 22 56.41 9.60 -3.49
C GLY A 22 54.99 9.04 -3.36
N ALA A 23 54.23 9.68 -2.49
CA ALA A 23 52.79 9.51 -2.19
C ALA A 23 52.42 8.33 -1.28
N ALA A 24 52.06 8.66 -0.04
CA ALA A 24 51.23 7.83 0.80
C ALA A 24 49.91 7.57 0.07
N ALA A 25 49.85 6.43 -0.64
CA ALA A 25 48.63 5.91 -1.21
C ALA A 25 47.70 5.56 -0.04
N ALA A 26 46.65 6.37 0.14
CA ALA A 26 45.54 6.03 1.00
C ALA A 26 45.07 4.62 0.60
N GLU A 27 45.17 3.68 1.56
CA GLU A 27 44.66 2.33 1.38
C GLU A 27 43.22 2.41 0.85
N PRO A 28 42.83 1.59 -0.13
CA PRO A 28 41.44 1.51 -0.54
C PRO A 28 40.64 1.08 0.68
N SER A 29 39.91 2.04 1.28
CA SER A 29 38.94 1.80 2.34
C SER A 29 38.13 0.58 1.97
N ALA A 30 38.35 -0.50 2.72
CA ALA A 30 37.63 -1.75 2.54
C ALA A 30 36.14 -1.42 2.50
N ARG A 31 35.51 -1.64 1.33
CA ARG A 31 34.06 -1.48 1.22
C ARG A 31 33.45 -2.35 2.32
N PRO A 32 32.49 -1.82 3.10
CA PRO A 32 31.88 -2.61 4.17
C PRO A 32 31.37 -3.91 3.56
N SER A 33 31.91 -5.03 4.05
CA SER A 33 31.44 -6.36 3.70
C SER A 33 29.94 -6.40 3.95
N VAL A 34 29.14 -6.61 2.90
CA VAL A 34 27.70 -6.80 3.04
C VAL A 34 27.51 -8.05 3.88
N ARG A 35 27.21 -7.87 5.16
CA ARG A 35 27.01 -8.98 6.10
C ARG A 35 25.96 -9.91 5.52
N ALA A 36 26.33 -11.16 5.24
CA ALA A 36 25.39 -12.15 4.77
C ALA A 36 24.27 -12.32 5.81
N VAL A 37 23.04 -12.03 5.40
CA VAL A 37 21.86 -12.25 6.25
C VAL A 37 21.66 -13.77 6.34
N THR A 38 21.58 -14.30 7.55
CA THR A 38 21.27 -15.72 7.75
C THR A 38 19.84 -16.01 7.33
N LEU A 39 19.53 -17.26 7.01
CA LEU A 39 18.17 -17.67 6.65
C LEU A 39 17.17 -17.28 7.75
N ASP A 40 17.49 -17.55 9.01
CA ASP A 40 16.62 -17.24 10.14
C ASP A 40 16.40 -15.73 10.30
N ALA A 41 17.45 -14.92 10.16
CA ALA A 41 17.31 -13.46 10.20
C ALA A 41 16.43 -12.94 9.04
N ALA A 42 16.48 -13.57 7.86
CA ALA A 42 15.60 -13.24 6.75
C ALA A 42 14.14 -13.61 7.04
N LYS A 43 13.89 -14.80 7.62
CA LYS A 43 12.55 -15.24 8.03
C LYS A 43 11.95 -14.29 9.06
N ASP A 44 12.71 -13.93 10.10
CA ASP A 44 12.27 -13.03 11.16
C ASP A 44 11.93 -11.63 10.62
N ALA A 45 12.77 -11.11 9.72
CA ALA A 45 12.52 -9.82 9.07
C ALA A 45 11.22 -9.84 8.25
N VAL A 46 10.94 -10.92 7.52
CA VAL A 46 9.69 -11.04 6.75
C VAL A 46 8.49 -11.23 7.68
N ALA A 47 8.61 -12.07 8.71
CA ALA A 47 7.57 -12.28 9.71
C ALA A 47 7.18 -10.97 10.42
N GLY A 48 8.15 -10.15 10.82
CA GLY A 48 7.88 -8.84 11.43
C GLY A 48 7.15 -7.88 10.50
N ARG A 49 7.44 -7.91 9.19
CA ARG A 49 6.71 -7.11 8.18
C ARG A 49 5.29 -7.60 7.94
N ILE A 50 5.05 -8.90 8.10
CA ILE A 50 3.70 -9.48 8.08
C ILE A 50 2.92 -9.03 9.33
N ASP A 51 3.54 -9.08 10.50
CA ASP A 51 2.90 -8.65 11.76
C ASP A 51 2.49 -7.18 11.73
N GLN A 52 3.34 -6.29 11.20
CA GLN A 52 2.98 -4.88 10.98
C GLN A 52 1.73 -4.72 10.11
N ARG A 53 1.56 -5.57 9.08
CA ARG A 53 0.38 -5.55 8.21
C ARG A 53 -0.85 -6.08 8.93
N LEU A 54 -0.73 -7.17 9.69
CA LEU A 54 -1.81 -7.71 10.50
C LEU A 54 -2.31 -6.68 11.52
N THR A 55 -1.41 -5.99 12.23
CA THR A 55 -1.75 -4.88 13.12
C THR A 55 -2.46 -3.74 12.39
N ALA A 56 -2.02 -3.40 11.17
CA ALA A 56 -2.67 -2.37 10.38
C ALA A 56 -4.09 -2.78 9.95
N LEU A 57 -4.29 -4.04 9.54
CA LEU A 57 -5.59 -4.58 9.19
C LEU A 57 -6.57 -4.52 10.37
N GLN A 58 -6.11 -4.86 11.58
CA GLN A 58 -6.92 -4.71 12.78
C GLN A 58 -7.32 -3.25 13.06
N LYS A 59 -6.40 -2.30 12.87
CA LYS A 59 -6.73 -0.86 12.98
C LYS A 59 -7.76 -0.42 11.94
N PHE A 60 -7.68 -0.94 10.72
CA PHE A 60 -8.65 -0.65 9.67
C PHE A 60 -10.03 -1.25 9.97
N GLU A 61 -10.09 -2.44 10.54
CA GLU A 61 -11.30 -3.08 11.04
C GLU A 61 -11.98 -2.22 12.12
N THR A 62 -11.22 -1.77 13.13
CA THR A 62 -11.73 -0.84 14.16
C THR A 62 -12.22 0.48 13.56
N SER A 63 -11.47 1.05 12.61
CA SER A 63 -11.85 2.29 11.95
C SER A 63 -13.15 2.13 11.14
N LEU A 64 -13.30 1.00 10.43
CA LEU A 64 -14.51 0.67 9.68
C LEU A 64 -15.70 0.52 10.62
N ALA A 65 -15.56 -0.20 11.74
CA ALA A 65 -16.61 -0.36 12.74
C ALA A 65 -17.08 1.00 13.31
N ALA A 66 -16.17 1.94 13.53
CA ALA A 66 -16.49 3.28 14.01
C ALA A 66 -17.16 4.19 12.95
N ALA A 67 -16.99 3.90 11.65
CA ALA A 67 -17.48 4.73 10.56
C ALA A 67 -18.99 4.52 10.32
N LYS A 68 -19.84 5.21 11.10
CA LYS A 68 -21.31 5.02 11.11
C LYS A 68 -22.03 5.31 9.79
N GLN A 69 -21.43 6.11 8.91
CA GLN A 69 -22.07 6.51 7.65
C GLN A 69 -21.72 5.57 6.48
N VAL A 70 -20.80 4.61 6.67
CA VAL A 70 -20.46 3.64 5.62
C VAL A 70 -21.68 2.79 5.29
N GLN A 71 -22.02 2.72 4.01
CA GLN A 71 -23.16 1.96 3.52
C GLN A 71 -22.97 0.45 3.82
N PRO A 72 -24.06 -0.31 4.10
CA PRO A 72 -23.95 -1.71 4.47
C PRO A 72 -23.17 -2.57 3.45
N ALA A 73 -23.49 -2.46 2.16
CA ALA A 73 -22.81 -3.24 1.12
C ALA A 73 -21.29 -2.94 1.03
N HIS A 74 -20.90 -1.68 1.21
CA HIS A 74 -19.50 -1.28 1.26
C HIS A 74 -18.80 -1.84 2.50
N ARG A 75 -19.48 -1.81 3.66
CA ARG A 75 -18.98 -2.37 4.91
C ARG A 75 -18.75 -3.87 4.78
N ASP A 76 -19.69 -4.61 4.21
CA ASP A 76 -19.59 -6.06 4.03
C ASP A 76 -18.40 -6.39 3.12
N THR A 77 -18.26 -5.66 2.02
CA THR A 77 -17.13 -5.83 1.08
C THR A 77 -15.79 -5.55 1.75
N LEU A 78 -15.67 -4.46 2.51
CA LEU A 78 -14.43 -4.12 3.21
C LEU A 78 -14.10 -5.09 4.35
N THR A 79 -15.13 -5.55 5.09
CA THR A 79 -14.97 -6.54 6.17
C THR A 79 -14.44 -7.84 5.61
N LYS A 80 -15.05 -8.32 4.51
CA LYS A 80 -14.59 -9.52 3.82
C LYS A 80 -13.16 -9.36 3.31
N LEU A 81 -12.85 -8.24 2.65
CA LEU A 81 -11.49 -7.97 2.16
C LEU A 81 -10.45 -8.01 3.29
N ILE A 82 -10.75 -7.38 4.44
CA ILE A 82 -9.83 -7.36 5.59
C ILE A 82 -9.65 -8.78 6.14
N ALA A 83 -10.74 -9.55 6.30
CA ALA A 83 -10.69 -10.93 6.76
C ALA A 83 -9.86 -11.83 5.83
N ASP A 84 -10.11 -11.77 4.52
CA ASP A 84 -9.36 -12.52 3.50
C ASP A 84 -7.86 -12.19 3.56
N GLN A 85 -7.51 -10.90 3.69
CA GLN A 85 -6.11 -10.48 3.78
C GLN A 85 -5.44 -10.93 5.08
N ARG A 86 -6.16 -10.92 6.21
CA ARG A 86 -5.65 -11.46 7.48
C ARG A 86 -5.36 -12.94 7.35
N ALA A 87 -6.30 -13.72 6.81
CA ALA A 87 -6.12 -15.15 6.60
C ALA A 87 -4.92 -15.44 5.69
N GLY A 88 -4.82 -14.76 4.54
CA GLY A 88 -3.72 -14.94 3.59
C GLY A 88 -2.35 -14.53 4.14
N LEU A 89 -2.27 -13.45 4.92
CA LEU A 89 -1.03 -13.02 5.57
C LEU A 89 -0.61 -13.98 6.70
N THR A 90 -1.55 -14.51 7.48
CA THR A 90 -1.24 -15.54 8.48
C THR A 90 -0.71 -16.81 7.82
N ALA A 91 -1.33 -17.26 6.71
CA ALA A 91 -0.84 -18.40 5.95
C ALA A 91 0.56 -18.15 5.37
N LEU A 92 0.80 -16.95 4.82
CA LEU A 92 2.12 -16.56 4.32
C LEU A 92 3.18 -16.54 5.43
N LYS A 93 2.82 -16.11 6.65
CA LYS A 93 3.73 -16.15 7.80
C LYS A 93 4.16 -17.59 8.11
N THR A 94 3.21 -18.52 8.16
CA THR A 94 3.52 -19.94 8.35
C THR A 94 4.41 -20.48 7.25
N LYS A 95 4.12 -20.12 5.99
CA LYS A 95 4.94 -20.53 4.84
C LYS A 95 6.39 -20.07 4.97
N VAL A 96 6.61 -18.78 5.23
CA VAL A 96 7.95 -18.19 5.43
C VAL A 96 8.76 -18.92 6.50
N GLN A 97 8.12 -19.33 7.60
CA GLN A 97 8.81 -20.06 8.67
C GLN A 97 9.25 -21.46 8.23
N GLY A 98 8.48 -22.10 7.35
CA GLY A 98 8.81 -23.40 6.76
C GLY A 98 9.86 -23.36 5.65
N GLU A 99 10.25 -22.19 5.15
CA GLU A 99 11.18 -22.09 4.03
C GLU A 99 12.60 -22.58 4.38
N THR A 100 13.27 -23.24 3.44
CA THR A 100 14.63 -23.77 3.66
C THR A 100 15.71 -23.01 2.89
N THR A 101 15.32 -22.00 2.10
CA THR A 101 16.24 -21.22 1.27
C THR A 101 15.94 -19.73 1.33
N ALA A 102 16.98 -18.90 1.22
CA ALA A 102 16.83 -17.45 1.18
C ALA A 102 16.07 -16.97 -0.07
N ALA A 103 16.16 -17.70 -1.18
CA ALA A 103 15.42 -17.39 -2.41
C ALA A 103 13.91 -17.51 -2.19
N ALA A 104 13.45 -18.59 -1.57
CA ALA A 104 12.02 -18.78 -1.32
C ALA A 104 11.46 -17.76 -0.30
N VAL A 105 12.23 -17.43 0.76
CA VAL A 105 11.87 -16.34 1.69
C VAL A 105 11.73 -15.01 0.96
N LYS A 106 12.60 -14.73 -0.01
CA LYS A 106 12.53 -13.51 -0.84
C LYS A 106 11.28 -13.48 -1.71
N ASP A 107 10.94 -14.60 -2.36
CA ASP A 107 9.74 -14.70 -3.20
C ASP A 107 8.47 -14.50 -2.36
N ASP A 108 8.43 -15.07 -1.15
CA ASP A 108 7.34 -14.85 -0.21
C ASP A 108 7.26 -13.40 0.26
N ALA A 109 8.40 -12.77 0.56
CA ALA A 109 8.47 -11.35 0.90
C ALA A 109 7.94 -10.45 -0.23
N GLN A 110 8.13 -10.84 -1.49
CA GLN A 110 7.57 -10.13 -2.64
C GLN A 110 6.06 -10.34 -2.75
N SER A 111 5.58 -11.57 -2.55
CA SER A 111 4.14 -11.90 -2.57
C SER A 111 3.34 -11.09 -1.53
N MET A 112 3.96 -10.84 -0.36
CA MET A 112 3.41 -9.95 0.68
C MET A 112 3.11 -8.54 0.14
N VAL A 113 3.91 -8.04 -0.79
CA VAL A 113 3.73 -6.71 -1.38
C VAL A 113 2.78 -6.76 -2.57
N THR A 114 2.92 -7.73 -3.47
CA THR A 114 2.13 -7.77 -4.71
C THR A 114 0.70 -8.26 -4.48
N GLY A 115 0.50 -9.21 -3.56
CA GLY A 115 -0.80 -9.79 -3.23
C GLY A 115 -1.53 -9.07 -2.08
N TYR A 116 -0.79 -8.47 -1.14
CA TYR A 116 -1.36 -7.89 0.09
C TYR A 116 -0.91 -6.45 0.32
N ARG A 117 -1.25 -5.54 -0.60
CA ARG A 117 -0.94 -4.09 -0.51
C ARG A 117 -1.73 -3.36 0.60
N VAL A 118 -1.57 -3.79 1.84
CA VAL A 118 -2.30 -3.29 3.01
C VAL A 118 -2.18 -1.78 3.15
N PHE A 119 -0.96 -1.23 3.07
CA PHE A 119 -0.74 0.20 3.28
C PHE A 119 -1.07 1.08 2.07
N VAL A 120 -0.84 0.57 0.86
CA VAL A 120 -0.98 1.34 -0.40
C VAL A 120 -2.40 1.24 -0.98
N LEU A 121 -3.14 0.17 -0.65
CA LEU A 121 -4.46 -0.09 -1.21
C LEU A 121 -5.53 -0.28 -0.13
N THR A 122 -5.39 -1.27 0.76
CA THR A 122 -6.46 -1.58 1.73
C THR A 122 -6.76 -0.41 2.67
N GLY A 123 -5.74 0.23 3.23
CA GLY A 123 -5.90 1.41 4.09
C GLY A 123 -6.58 2.58 3.38
N PRO A 124 -6.16 2.94 2.15
CA PRO A 124 -6.91 3.88 1.31
C PRO A 124 -8.34 3.48 1.00
N LYS A 125 -8.63 2.20 0.71
CA LYS A 125 -10.01 1.73 0.49
C LYS A 125 -10.90 2.05 1.68
N VAL A 126 -10.51 1.64 2.88
CA VAL A 126 -11.30 1.88 4.10
C VAL A 126 -11.53 3.37 4.35
N ARG A 127 -10.47 4.19 4.29
CA ARG A 127 -10.57 5.63 4.59
C ARG A 127 -11.36 6.41 3.55
N LEU A 128 -11.17 6.13 2.26
CA LEU A 128 -11.85 6.84 1.19
C LEU A 128 -13.33 6.42 1.09
N THR A 129 -13.65 5.14 1.26
CA THR A 129 -15.04 4.68 1.37
C THR A 129 -15.75 5.39 2.52
N ALA A 130 -15.15 5.41 3.71
CA ALA A 130 -15.73 6.11 4.85
C ALA A 130 -15.93 7.62 4.61
N ALA A 131 -14.96 8.28 3.98
CA ALA A 131 -15.07 9.69 3.63
C ALA A 131 -16.20 9.92 2.61
N ILE A 132 -16.23 9.19 1.50
CA ILE A 132 -17.22 9.38 0.43
C ILE A 132 -18.64 9.10 0.95
N ASP A 133 -18.85 8.00 1.67
CA ASP A 133 -20.16 7.68 2.22
C ASP A 133 -20.62 8.71 3.25
N THR A 134 -19.69 9.28 4.03
CA THR A 134 -19.99 10.39 4.94
C THR A 134 -20.43 11.63 4.18
N GLU A 135 -19.75 12.00 3.09
CA GLU A 135 -20.15 13.16 2.28
C GLU A 135 -21.50 12.95 1.59
N LEU A 136 -21.79 11.74 1.11
CA LEU A 136 -23.13 11.38 0.58
C LEU A 136 -24.22 11.52 1.66
N ALA A 137 -23.95 11.09 2.90
CA ALA A 137 -24.87 11.30 4.02
C ALA A 137 -25.05 12.78 4.39
N VAL A 138 -23.99 13.60 4.26
CA VAL A 138 -24.07 15.06 4.46
C VAL A 138 -24.92 15.71 3.36
N ILE A 139 -24.75 15.31 2.10
CA ILE A 139 -25.58 15.78 0.98
C ILE A 139 -27.06 15.52 1.26
N ALA A 140 -27.40 14.29 1.65
CA ALA A 140 -28.78 13.92 1.98
C ALA A 140 -29.36 14.80 3.11
N LYS A 141 -28.57 15.07 4.16
CA LYS A 141 -28.98 15.95 5.27
C LYS A 141 -29.17 17.40 4.84
N LEU A 142 -28.27 17.94 4.02
CA LEU A 142 -28.36 19.32 3.52
C LEU A 142 -29.57 19.49 2.60
N ARG A 143 -29.86 18.50 1.77
CA ARG A 143 -31.01 18.49 0.85
C ARG A 143 -32.35 18.56 1.60
N ALA A 144 -32.43 17.97 2.79
CA ALA A 144 -33.63 18.01 3.63
C ALA A 144 -33.88 19.37 4.31
N GLN A 145 -32.95 20.33 4.22
CA GLN A 145 -33.10 21.64 4.85
C GLN A 145 -33.86 22.62 3.96
N PRO A 146 -34.69 23.52 4.54
CA PRO A 146 -35.28 24.63 3.80
C PRO A 146 -34.21 25.49 3.10
N GLY A 147 -34.51 25.94 1.88
CA GLY A 147 -33.62 26.76 1.06
C GLY A 147 -32.30 26.09 0.70
N ALA A 148 -32.26 24.75 0.61
CA ALA A 148 -31.09 24.04 0.08
C ALA A 148 -30.88 24.37 -1.40
N ASP A 149 -29.63 24.62 -1.78
CA ASP A 149 -29.21 24.73 -3.17
C ASP A 149 -29.06 23.32 -3.76
N THR A 150 -30.19 22.74 -4.17
CA THR A 150 -30.27 21.34 -4.65
C THR A 150 -29.41 21.12 -5.89
N ALA A 151 -29.34 22.11 -6.79
CA ALA A 151 -28.52 22.02 -8.00
C ALA A 151 -27.03 21.83 -7.66
N LYS A 152 -26.48 22.59 -6.70
CA LYS A 152 -25.09 22.39 -6.27
C LYS A 152 -24.89 21.07 -5.53
N LEU A 153 -25.85 20.65 -4.70
CA LEU A 153 -25.78 19.36 -4.01
C LEU A 153 -25.76 18.18 -4.99
N ASP A 154 -26.60 18.24 -6.03
CA ASP A 154 -26.67 17.22 -7.08
C ASP A 154 -25.37 17.18 -7.90
N ALA A 155 -24.78 18.35 -8.19
CA ALA A 155 -23.48 18.42 -8.86
C ALA A 155 -22.37 17.75 -8.03
N VAL A 156 -22.32 18.00 -6.71
CA VAL A 156 -21.34 17.34 -5.82
C VAL A 156 -21.61 15.83 -5.76
N GLU A 157 -22.87 15.41 -5.60
CA GLU A 157 -23.25 13.99 -5.56
C GLU A 157 -22.81 13.25 -6.82
N ALA A 158 -22.99 13.88 -7.99
CA ALA A 158 -22.56 13.32 -9.27
C ALA A 158 -21.05 13.06 -9.34
N THR A 159 -20.21 13.87 -8.66
CA THR A 159 -18.76 13.63 -8.61
C THR A 159 -18.37 12.40 -7.78
N LEU A 160 -19.22 12.03 -6.81
CA LEU A 160 -18.98 10.93 -5.86
C LEU A 160 -19.61 9.61 -6.30
N LYS A 161 -20.69 9.67 -7.10
CA LYS A 161 -21.44 8.50 -7.54
C LYS A 161 -20.53 7.46 -8.22
N GLY A 162 -20.62 6.20 -7.79
CA GLY A 162 -19.83 5.07 -8.30
C GLY A 162 -18.34 5.09 -7.94
N LYS A 163 -17.84 6.11 -7.23
CA LYS A 163 -16.42 6.17 -6.84
C LYS A 163 -16.05 5.11 -5.81
N VAL A 164 -16.96 4.76 -4.91
CA VAL A 164 -16.72 3.67 -3.96
C VAL A 164 -16.67 2.32 -4.66
N ASP A 165 -17.58 2.04 -5.59
CA ASP A 165 -17.54 0.79 -6.36
C ASP A 165 -16.24 0.67 -7.16
N ALA A 166 -15.84 1.74 -7.84
CA ALA A 166 -14.57 1.80 -8.56
C ALA A 166 -13.38 1.57 -7.62
N LEU A 167 -13.38 2.19 -6.43
CA LEU A 167 -12.35 2.02 -5.41
C LEU A 167 -12.27 0.56 -4.92
N LEU A 168 -13.42 -0.05 -4.62
CA LEU A 168 -13.49 -1.41 -4.10
C LEU A 168 -13.08 -2.44 -5.17
N ALA A 169 -13.32 -2.16 -6.45
CA ALA A 169 -12.90 -3.00 -7.57
C ALA A 169 -11.38 -3.01 -7.82
N VAL A 170 -10.62 -2.02 -7.33
CA VAL A 170 -9.16 -1.96 -7.52
C VAL A 170 -8.49 -3.19 -6.88
N LYS A 171 -7.78 -3.97 -7.69
CA LYS A 171 -7.06 -5.18 -7.24
C LYS A 171 -5.60 -4.84 -6.89
N PRO A 172 -4.99 -5.58 -5.94
CA PRO A 172 -3.55 -5.50 -5.74
C PRO A 172 -2.79 -6.05 -6.97
N GLY A 173 -1.54 -5.62 -7.15
CA GLY A 173 -0.72 -6.00 -8.30
C GLY A 173 0.74 -5.57 -8.13
N PRO A 174 1.63 -5.94 -9.06
CA PRO A 174 3.06 -5.62 -8.97
C PRO A 174 3.35 -4.12 -9.16
N ASP A 175 2.54 -3.43 -9.94
CA ASP A 175 2.72 -2.01 -10.24
C ASP A 175 2.04 -1.12 -9.18
N ALA A 176 2.85 -0.44 -8.37
CA ALA A 176 2.36 0.48 -7.35
C ALA A 176 1.80 1.77 -7.95
N ASP A 177 2.34 2.21 -9.08
CA ASP A 177 2.02 3.49 -9.69
C ASP A 177 0.75 3.38 -10.53
N ALA A 178 0.52 2.23 -11.17
CA ALA A 178 -0.79 1.91 -11.75
C ALA A 178 -1.90 1.98 -10.70
N ILE A 179 -1.70 1.39 -9.52
CA ILE A 179 -2.68 1.47 -8.42
C ILE A 179 -2.88 2.91 -7.95
N LYS A 180 -1.79 3.67 -7.74
CA LYS A 180 -1.91 5.09 -7.36
C LYS A 180 -2.67 5.90 -8.41
N SER A 181 -2.42 5.66 -9.69
CA SER A 181 -3.09 6.30 -10.80
C SER A 181 -4.60 6.03 -10.77
N GLN A 182 -5.01 4.79 -10.52
CA GLN A 182 -6.42 4.43 -10.33
C GLN A 182 -7.06 5.10 -9.10
N LEU A 183 -6.30 5.27 -8.01
CA LEU A 183 -6.80 5.91 -6.78
C LEU A 183 -6.86 7.44 -6.86
N GLN A 184 -6.03 8.07 -7.70
CA GLN A 184 -5.93 9.53 -7.82
C GLN A 184 -7.27 10.22 -8.12
N PRO A 185 -8.03 9.84 -9.18
CA PRO A 185 -9.29 10.49 -9.48
C PRO A 185 -10.33 10.35 -8.36
N ILE A 186 -10.28 9.25 -7.60
CA ILE A 186 -11.17 9.00 -6.46
C ILE A 186 -10.81 9.91 -5.29
N ARG A 187 -9.52 10.05 -4.98
CA ARG A 187 -9.01 10.98 -3.95
C ARG A 187 -9.36 12.42 -4.26
N THR A 188 -9.16 12.81 -5.53
CA THR A 188 -9.45 14.17 -5.99
C THR A 188 -10.95 14.45 -5.90
N ALA A 189 -11.81 13.54 -6.36
CA ALA A 189 -13.27 13.68 -6.23
C ALA A 189 -13.70 13.84 -4.76
N ALA A 190 -13.22 12.98 -3.86
CA ALA A 190 -13.55 13.07 -2.43
C ALA A 190 -13.10 14.42 -1.81
N LYS A 191 -11.90 14.90 -2.16
CA LYS A 191 -11.37 16.18 -1.66
C LYS A 191 -12.16 17.39 -2.18
N THR A 192 -12.50 17.37 -3.47
CA THR A 192 -13.31 18.44 -4.09
C THR A 192 -14.69 18.48 -3.45
N ALA A 193 -15.38 17.33 -3.34
CA ALA A 193 -16.69 17.24 -2.71
C ALA A 193 -16.68 17.77 -1.26
N HIS A 194 -15.66 17.43 -0.48
CA HIS A 194 -15.49 17.96 0.88
C HIS A 194 -15.38 19.50 0.89
N THR A 195 -14.59 20.06 -0.02
CA THR A 195 -14.40 21.51 -0.16
C THR A 195 -15.72 22.20 -0.50
N ASP A 196 -16.45 21.65 -1.48
CA ASP A 196 -17.70 22.23 -1.97
C ASP A 196 -18.80 22.17 -0.90
N LEU A 197 -18.95 21.02 -0.21
CA LEU A 197 -19.90 20.89 0.89
C LEU A 197 -19.57 21.82 2.06
N LYS A 198 -18.28 22.02 2.36
CA LYS A 198 -17.85 22.99 3.36
C LYS A 198 -18.23 24.43 2.96
N ALA A 199 -18.14 24.78 1.68
CA ALA A 199 -18.56 26.10 1.19
C ALA A 199 -20.08 26.29 1.31
N LEU A 200 -20.88 25.30 0.88
CA LEU A 200 -22.34 25.33 0.97
C LEU A 200 -22.87 25.46 2.41
N ARG A 201 -22.15 24.89 3.38
CA ARG A 201 -22.50 25.01 4.80
C ARG A 201 -22.22 26.40 5.38
N LYS A 202 -21.25 27.13 4.83
CA LYS A 202 -20.89 28.48 5.29
C LYS A 202 -21.87 29.54 4.80
N THR A 203 -22.43 29.39 3.60
CA THR A 203 -23.38 30.35 3.03
C THR A 203 -24.75 30.36 3.73
N LYS A 204 -25.00 29.43 4.66
CA LYS A 204 -26.24 29.36 5.47
C LYS A 204 -26.08 29.85 6.91
N LYS A 205 -24.87 30.26 7.33
CA LYS A 205 -24.65 30.93 8.63
C LYS A 205 -24.72 32.44 8.46
#